data_AF-D4CGC7-F1
#
_entry.id   AF-D4CGC7-F1
#
_cell.length_a   1.000
_cell.length_b   1.000
_cell.length_c   1.000
_cell.angle_alpha   90.00
_cell.angle_beta   90.00
_cell.angle_gamma   90.00
#
_symmetry.space_group_name_H-M   'P 1'
#
loop_
_entity.id
_entity.type
_entity.pdbx_description
1 polymer ?
#
loop_
_entity_poly.entity_id
_entity_poly.type
_entity_poly.pdbx_seq_one_letter_code
_entity_poly.pdbx_strand_id
1 'polypeptide(L)'
;MNTAWKQDPRLKTMDPEKVKYLSNLAETVERTPKDKLMPLFMSMAAGSSQYHFSDDETDLLVSIMTAKMNPAEKKRVEMLRSLSRRLGAGKQGRPKKG
;
A
#
# COMPACT_ATOMS: atom_id res chain seq x y z
N MET A 1 -3.10 -14.47 12.27
CA MET A 1 -2.50 -14.09 10.98
C MET A 1 -3.62 -13.62 10.05
N ASN A 2 -3.51 -12.44 9.44
CA ASN A 2 -4.46 -12.02 8.39
C ASN A 2 -3.87 -12.42 7.02
N THR A 3 -4.12 -13.64 6.60
CA THR A 3 -3.68 -14.18 5.29
C THR A 3 -4.69 -13.92 4.18
N ALA A 4 -5.74 -13.14 4.43
CA ALA A 4 -6.80 -12.84 3.45
C ALA A 4 -6.23 -12.34 2.11
N TRP A 5 -5.12 -11.59 2.16
CA TRP A 5 -4.42 -11.10 0.96
C TRP A 5 -3.86 -12.23 0.07
N LYS A 6 -3.49 -13.40 0.62
CA LYS A 6 -2.96 -14.53 -0.15
C LYS A 6 -4.00 -15.20 -1.03
N GLN A 7 -5.29 -15.00 -0.73
CA GLN A 7 -6.41 -15.51 -1.53
C GLN A 7 -6.93 -14.47 -2.51
N ASP A 8 -6.32 -13.27 -2.55
CA ASP A 8 -6.78 -12.20 -3.41
C ASP A 8 -6.61 -12.61 -4.89
N PRO A 9 -7.68 -12.61 -5.71
CA PRO A 9 -7.59 -12.97 -7.11
C PRO A 9 -6.62 -12.08 -7.90
N ARG A 10 -6.35 -10.85 -7.42
CA ARG A 10 -5.38 -9.91 -8.03
C ARG A 10 -3.96 -10.46 -8.02
N LEU A 11 -3.61 -11.34 -7.06
CA LEU A 11 -2.29 -11.98 -7.04
C LEU A 11 -2.06 -12.89 -8.25
N LYS A 12 -3.13 -13.42 -8.87
CA LYS A 12 -3.02 -14.31 -10.04
C LYS A 12 -2.57 -13.59 -11.31
N THR A 13 -2.89 -12.29 -11.40
CA THR A 13 -2.56 -11.44 -12.54
C THR A 13 -1.36 -10.52 -12.26
N MET A 14 -0.81 -10.57 -11.05
CA MET A 14 0.30 -9.73 -10.60
C MET A 14 1.65 -10.34 -10.98
N ASP A 15 2.64 -9.48 -11.24
CA ASP A 15 4.01 -9.93 -11.50
C ASP A 15 4.53 -10.79 -10.33
N PRO A 16 5.19 -11.93 -10.62
CA PRO A 16 5.69 -12.82 -9.58
C PRO A 16 6.70 -12.14 -8.64
N GLU A 17 7.46 -11.15 -9.12
CA GLU A 17 8.36 -10.34 -8.29
C GLU A 17 7.60 -9.46 -7.28
N LYS A 18 6.49 -8.84 -7.71
CA LYS A 18 5.60 -8.08 -6.83
C LYS A 18 4.94 -8.98 -5.80
N VAL A 19 4.48 -10.18 -6.20
CA VAL A 19 3.89 -11.16 -5.26
C VAL A 19 4.91 -11.60 -4.21
N LYS A 20 6.17 -11.83 -4.61
CA LYS A 20 7.27 -12.13 -3.69
C LYS A 20 7.53 -10.96 -2.74
N TYR A 21 7.51 -9.73 -3.25
CA TYR A 21 7.63 -8.52 -2.44
C TYR A 21 6.50 -8.41 -1.39
N LEU A 22 5.23 -8.63 -1.78
CA LEU A 22 4.09 -8.65 -0.86
C LEU A 22 4.25 -9.71 0.23
N SER A 23 4.76 -10.89 -0.13
CA SER A 23 5.03 -11.96 0.82
C SER A 23 6.08 -11.57 1.85
N ASN A 24 7.21 -11.01 1.40
CA ASN A 24 8.25 -10.47 2.28
C ASN A 24 7.73 -9.32 3.14
N LEU A 25 6.89 -8.45 2.58
CA LEU A 25 6.30 -7.35 3.32
C LEU A 25 5.36 -7.85 4.40
N ALA A 26 4.47 -8.80 4.09
CA ALA A 26 3.55 -9.39 5.07
C ALA A 26 4.34 -10.00 6.24
N GLU A 27 5.44 -10.70 5.95
CA GLU A 27 6.31 -11.26 6.97
C GLU A 27 7.04 -10.18 7.79
N THR A 28 7.50 -9.13 7.11
CA THR A 28 8.14 -7.97 7.76
C THR A 28 7.17 -7.25 8.69
N VAL A 29 5.96 -6.95 8.23
CA VAL A 29 4.87 -6.35 9.00
C VAL A 29 4.48 -7.24 10.17
N GLU A 30 4.51 -8.56 9.99
CA GLU A 30 4.20 -9.51 11.04
C GLU A 30 5.23 -9.49 12.17
N ARG A 31 6.52 -9.41 11.82
CA ARG A 31 7.66 -9.33 12.75
C ARG A 31 7.86 -7.92 13.33
N THR A 32 7.34 -6.89 12.65
CA THR A 32 7.52 -5.48 13.05
C THR A 32 6.47 -5.09 14.10
N PRO A 33 6.88 -4.48 15.23
CA PRO A 33 5.94 -3.96 16.22
C PRO A 33 5.13 -2.78 15.65
N LYS A 34 3.91 -2.60 16.15
CA LYS A 34 2.94 -1.62 15.62
C LYS A 34 3.51 -0.21 15.49
N ASP A 35 4.24 0.26 16.51
CA ASP A 35 4.89 1.57 16.54
C ASP A 35 5.92 1.80 15.41
N LYS A 36 6.45 0.71 14.84
CA LYS A 36 7.42 0.75 13.72
C LYS A 36 6.79 0.47 12.36
N LEU A 37 5.51 0.13 12.28
CA LEU A 37 4.82 -0.09 11.01
C LEU A 37 4.63 1.21 10.22
N MET A 38 4.39 2.32 10.92
CA MET A 38 4.15 3.61 10.27
C MET A 38 5.42 4.21 9.63
N PRO A 39 6.58 4.22 10.31
CA PRO A 39 7.86 4.57 9.68
C PRO A 39 8.21 3.64 8.51
N LEU A 40 7.93 2.34 8.63
CA LEU A 40 8.13 1.36 7.55
C LEU A 40 7.29 1.73 6.32
N PHE A 41 6.00 2.04 6.50
CA PHE A 41 5.12 2.49 5.43
C PHE A 41 5.64 3.76 4.75
N MET A 42 6.04 4.75 5.55
CA MET A 42 6.57 6.01 5.02
C MET A 42 7.86 5.79 4.23
N SER A 43 8.78 4.96 4.73
CA SER A 43 10.01 4.61 4.02
C SER A 43 9.71 3.93 2.68
N MET A 44 8.67 3.10 2.64
CA MET A 44 8.23 2.39 1.43
C MET A 44 7.50 3.28 0.43
N ALA A 45 6.74 4.26 0.92
CA ALA A 45 6.05 5.25 0.09
C ALA A 45 7.01 6.34 -0.44
N ALA A 46 8.03 6.69 0.36
CA ALA A 46 9.03 7.71 0.01
C ALA A 46 10.18 7.12 -0.83
N GLY A 47 10.61 5.91 -0.54
CA GLY A 47 11.51 5.15 -1.39
C GLY A 47 10.72 4.73 -2.61
N SER A 48 10.83 5.49 -3.69
CA SER A 48 10.30 5.19 -5.03
C SER A 48 10.31 3.68 -5.24
N SER A 49 9.17 3.04 -4.99
CA SER A 49 9.12 1.58 -5.01
C SER A 49 9.60 1.18 -6.39
N GLN A 50 10.69 0.41 -6.42
CA GLN A 50 11.25 -0.20 -7.63
C GLN A 50 10.15 -0.91 -8.45
N TYR A 51 9.04 -1.26 -7.80
CA TYR A 51 7.80 -1.71 -8.40
C TYR A 51 6.76 -0.59 -8.46
N HIS A 52 6.31 -0.24 -9.66
CA HIS A 52 5.08 0.53 -9.86
C HIS A 52 3.88 -0.36 -9.51
N PHE A 53 3.32 -0.11 -8.33
CA PHE A 53 2.06 -0.72 -7.92
C PHE A 53 0.88 0.04 -8.54
N SER A 54 -0.09 -0.67 -9.10
CA SER A 54 -1.36 -0.09 -9.51
C SER A 54 -2.17 0.35 -8.28
N ASP A 55 -3.25 1.10 -8.51
CA ASP A 55 -4.14 1.52 -7.42
C ASP A 55 -4.72 0.33 -6.64
N ASP A 56 -5.02 -0.78 -7.33
CA ASP A 56 -5.54 -2.02 -6.75
C ASP A 56 -4.48 -2.79 -5.96
N GLU A 57 -3.25 -2.83 -6.47
CA GLU A 57 -2.12 -3.49 -5.78
C GLU A 57 -1.69 -2.69 -4.55
N THR A 58 -1.73 -1.36 -4.64
CA THR A 58 -1.50 -0.44 -3.52
C THR A 58 -2.58 -0.61 -2.44
N ASP A 59 -3.82 -0.90 -2.84
CA ASP A 59 -4.89 -1.21 -1.88
C ASP A 59 -4.59 -2.48 -1.08
N LEU A 60 -4.10 -3.52 -1.76
CA LEU A 60 -3.69 -4.76 -1.14
C LEU A 60 -2.52 -4.56 -0.17
N LEU A 61 -1.50 -3.78 -0.57
CA LEU A 61 -0.38 -3.38 0.29
C LEU A 61 -0.88 -2.72 1.58
N VAL A 62 -1.73 -1.70 1.44
CA VAL A 62 -2.30 -0.97 2.57
C VAL A 62 -3.12 -1.92 3.44
N SER A 63 -3.90 -2.84 2.86
CA SER A 63 -4.67 -3.85 3.61
C SER A 63 -3.77 -4.78 4.45
N ILE A 64 -2.66 -5.27 3.88
CA ILE A 64 -1.68 -6.11 4.59
C ILE A 64 -1.04 -5.34 5.75
N MET A 65 -0.60 -4.11 5.50
CA MET A 65 0.08 -3.29 6.51
C MET A 65 -0.85 -2.84 7.62
N THR A 66 -2.06 -2.44 7.24
CA THR A 66 -3.08 -2.01 8.20
C THR A 66 -3.67 -3.19 8.98
N ALA A 67 -3.53 -4.44 8.52
CA ALA A 67 -4.07 -5.61 9.21
C ALA A 67 -3.66 -5.74 10.69
N LYS A 68 -2.45 -5.27 11.05
CA LYS A 68 -1.97 -5.26 12.45
C LYS A 68 -2.12 -3.91 13.16
N MET A 69 -2.47 -2.85 12.43
CA MET A 69 -2.64 -1.49 12.95
C MET A 69 -3.99 -1.32 13.67
N ASN A 70 -4.02 -0.43 14.66
CA ASN A 70 -5.26 -0.03 15.31
C ASN A 70 -6.06 0.93 14.40
N PRO A 71 -7.40 1.08 14.59
CA PRO A 71 -8.24 1.90 13.72
C PRO A 71 -7.75 3.35 13.53
N ALA A 72 -7.15 3.94 14.58
CA ALA A 72 -6.58 5.28 14.51
C ALA A 72 -5.39 5.37 13.54
N GLU A 73 -4.54 4.35 13.49
CA GLU A 73 -3.38 4.28 12.60
C GLU A 73 -3.82 3.99 11.16
N LYS A 74 -4.80 3.08 10.97
CA LYS A 74 -5.42 2.83 9.65
C LYS A 74 -5.93 4.13 9.03
N LYS A 75 -6.64 4.93 9.82
CA LYS A 75 -7.20 6.21 9.39
C LYS A 75 -6.10 7.21 8.99
N ARG A 76 -4.94 7.20 9.66
CA ARG A 76 -3.78 8.01 9.27
C ARG A 76 -3.20 7.56 7.94
N VAL A 77 -3.03 6.26 7.70
CA VAL A 77 -2.56 5.72 6.42
C VAL A 77 -3.51 6.10 5.29
N GLU A 78 -4.82 5.93 5.49
CA GLU A 78 -5.84 6.32 4.50
C GLU A 78 -5.84 7.83 4.22
N MET A 79 -5.73 8.66 5.27
CA MET A 79 -5.61 10.11 5.11
C MET A 79 -4.38 10.47 4.28
N LEU A 80 -3.21 9.92 4.59
CA LEU A 80 -1.98 10.13 3.83
C LEU A 80 -2.14 9.68 2.38
N ARG A 81 -2.73 8.51 2.13
CA ARG A 81 -3.01 8.01 0.76
C ARG A 81 -3.96 8.94 0.01
N SER A 82 -5.01 9.43 0.67
CA SER A 82 -5.95 10.39 0.07
C SER A 82 -5.26 11.72 -0.26
N LEU A 83 -4.38 12.20 0.63
CA LEU A 83 -3.60 13.40 0.41
C LEU A 83 -2.61 13.23 -0.73
N SER A 84 -1.85 12.13 -0.77
CA SER A 84 -0.93 11.82 -1.87
C SER A 84 -1.66 11.69 -3.20
N ARG A 85 -2.85 11.08 -3.23
CA ARG A 85 -3.66 10.98 -4.45
C ARG A 85 -4.21 12.35 -4.86
N ARG A 86 -4.63 13.20 -3.92
CA ARG A 86 -5.10 14.58 -4.20
C ARG A 86 -3.98 15.54 -4.63
N LEU A 87 -2.81 15.43 -4.01
CA LEU A 87 -1.62 16.22 -4.32
C LEU A 87 -0.97 15.76 -5.64
N GLY A 88 -0.95 14.45 -5.91
CA GLY A 88 -0.52 13.88 -7.20
C GLY A 88 -1.52 14.13 -8.34
N ALA A 89 -2.82 14.21 -8.03
CA ALA A 89 -3.87 14.60 -8.99
C ALA A 89 -3.82 16.08 -9.40
N GLY A 90 -2.96 16.89 -8.78
CA GLY A 90 -2.67 18.26 -9.23
C GLY A 90 -2.02 18.34 -10.62
N LYS A 91 -1.66 17.22 -11.25
CA LYS A 91 -1.17 17.14 -12.63
C LYS A 91 -2.04 16.35 -13.63
N GLN A 92 -3.31 16.08 -13.30
CA GLN A 92 -4.28 15.55 -14.27
C GLN A 92 -5.58 16.38 -14.22
N GLY A 93 -5.46 17.66 -14.54
CA GLY A 93 -6.58 18.60 -14.63
C GLY A 93 -6.45 19.47 -15.87
N ARG A 94 -6.53 18.89 -17.06
CA ARG A 94 -6.90 19.63 -18.27
C ARG A 94 -8.19 18.99 -18.82
N PRO A 95 -9.36 19.61 -18.63
CA PRO A 95 -10.54 19.20 -19.38
C PRO A 95 -10.30 19.55 -20.85
N LYS A 96 -10.47 18.57 -21.75
CA LYS A 96 -10.75 18.86 -23.15
C LYS A 96 -12.14 19.51 -23.22
N LYS A 97 -12.18 20.84 -23.20
CA LYS A 97 -13.14 21.66 -23.93
C LYS A 97 -12.34 22.22 -25.11
N GLY A 98 -12.77 22.23 -26.36
CA GLY A 98 -14.04 22.01 -27.03
C GLY A 98 -13.80 22.59 -28.43
#